data_AF-A0A834RDF9-F1
#
_entry.id   AF-A0A834RDF9-F1
#
_cell.length_a   1.000
_cell.length_b   1.000
_cell.length_c   1.000
_cell.angle_alpha   90.00
_cell.angle_beta   90.00
_cell.angle_gamma   90.00
#
_symmetry.space_group_name_H-M   'P 1'
#
loop_
_entity.id
_entity.type
_entity.pdbx_description
1 polymer ?
#
loop_
_entity_poly.entity_id
_entity_poly.type
_entity_poly.pdbx_seq_one_letter_code
_entity_poly.pdbx_strand_id
1 'polypeptide(L)'
;MSCQNFSPSEMRRWKANARERNRMHSLNIALDRLRNHLPFVHGNDSLSHRSALKLSKIETLRLARNYLILLTEILHNTRFDRSPFNDYDLIGQILAFGFSQQSLNKLSIMMNFTPFKQIQRPSLIVRKIFIKYNL
;
A
#
# COMPACT_ATOMS: atom_id res chain seq x y z
N MET A 1 -1.91 35.48 1.44
CA MET A 1 -3.17 36.09 0.96
C MET A 1 -3.99 36.52 2.18
N SER A 2 -4.04 37.82 2.42
CA SER A 2 -4.72 38.43 3.57
C SER A 2 -6.20 38.65 3.23
N CYS A 3 -7.13 38.11 4.03
CA CYS A 3 -8.58 38.14 3.78
C CYS A 3 -9.25 39.50 4.08
N GLN A 4 -8.50 40.61 3.97
CA GLN A 4 -8.93 41.90 4.52
C GLN A 4 -10.12 42.55 3.78
N ASN A 5 -10.50 42.07 2.58
CA ASN A 5 -11.58 42.65 1.77
C ASN A 5 -12.66 41.64 1.31
N PHE A 6 -12.85 40.53 2.03
CA PHE A 6 -13.89 39.57 1.66
C PHE A 6 -15.28 40.03 2.11
N SER A 7 -16.27 39.95 1.21
CA SER A 7 -17.68 40.02 1.57
C SER A 7 -18.05 38.92 2.59
N PRO A 8 -19.16 39.06 3.33
CA PRO A 8 -19.59 38.05 4.29
C PRO A 8 -19.75 36.64 3.69
N SER A 9 -20.18 36.56 2.42
CA SER A 9 -20.28 35.29 1.68
C SER A 9 -18.91 34.69 1.38
N GLU A 10 -17.97 35.51 0.89
CA GLU A 10 -16.60 35.09 0.61
C GLU A 10 -15.86 34.65 1.88
N MET A 11 -16.10 35.34 3.00
CA MET A 11 -15.55 34.97 4.30
C MET A 11 -16.05 33.58 4.75
N ARG A 12 -17.35 33.28 4.59
CA ARG A 12 -17.90 31.95 4.89
C ARG A 12 -17.28 30.85 4.03
N ARG A 13 -17.18 31.08 2.72
CA ARG A 13 -16.55 30.15 1.77
C ARG A 13 -15.08 29.93 2.09
N TRP A 14 -14.34 30.98 2.41
CA TRP A 14 -12.93 30.88 2.78
C TRP A 14 -12.73 30.06 4.06
N LYS A 15 -13.53 30.32 5.11
CA LYS A 15 -13.51 29.53 6.35
C LYS A 15 -13.85 28.06 6.09
N ALA A 16 -14.84 27.77 5.23
CA ALA A 16 -15.19 26.41 4.84
C ALA A 16 -14.03 25.69 4.12
N ASN A 17 -13.40 26.36 3.16
CA ASN A 17 -12.24 25.82 2.43
C ASN A 17 -11.05 25.58 3.36
N ALA A 18 -10.83 26.45 4.35
CA ALA A 18 -9.79 26.25 5.37
C ALA A 18 -10.05 25.01 6.22
N ARG A 19 -11.30 24.80 6.66
CA ARG A 19 -11.68 23.58 7.39
C ARG A 19 -11.47 22.32 6.56
N GLU A 20 -11.88 22.33 5.29
CA GLU A 20 -11.71 21.17 4.43
C GLU A 20 -10.23 20.86 4.15
N ARG A 21 -9.39 21.89 3.97
CA ARG A 21 -7.94 21.71 3.88
C ARG A 21 -7.35 21.04 5.12
N ASN A 22 -7.76 21.47 6.31
CA ASN A 22 -7.31 20.87 7.57
C ASN A 22 -7.78 19.42 7.72
N ARG A 23 -9.03 19.13 7.33
CA ARG A 23 -9.58 17.76 7.30
C ARG A 23 -8.75 16.87 6.37
N MET A 24 -8.46 17.34 5.16
CA MET A 24 -7.66 16.61 4.18
C MET A 24 -6.20 16.44 4.62
N HIS A 25 -5.62 17.43 5.30
CA HIS A 25 -4.28 17.31 5.87
C HIS A 25 -4.21 16.20 6.93
N SER A 26 -5.21 16.14 7.81
CA SER A 26 -5.33 15.08 8.83
C SER A 26 -5.46 13.70 8.20
N LEU A 27 -6.25 13.58 7.12
CA LEU A 27 -6.38 12.32 6.36
C LEU A 27 -5.07 11.90 5.68
N ASN A 28 -4.34 12.85 5.10
CA ASN A 28 -3.04 12.55 4.49
C ASN A 28 -2.01 12.09 5.54
N ILE A 29 -1.97 12.73 6.71
CA ILE A 29 -1.12 12.30 7.83
C ILE A 29 -1.46 10.86 8.26
N ALA A 30 -2.75 10.51 8.36
CA ALA A 30 -3.15 9.15 8.70
C ALA A 30 -2.69 8.14 7.64
N LEU A 31 -2.76 8.50 6.35
CA LEU A 31 -2.26 7.67 5.26
C LEU A 31 -0.73 7.50 5.30
N ASP A 32 0.00 8.56 5.66
CA ASP A 32 1.46 8.49 5.85
C ASP A 32 1.84 7.60 7.05
N ARG A 33 1.08 7.67 8.14
CA ARG A 33 1.24 6.73 9.27
C ARG A 33 0.98 5.30 8.86
N LEU A 34 -0.03 5.04 8.02
CA LEU A 34 -0.27 3.70 7.48
C LEU A 34 0.94 3.20 6.69
N ARG A 35 1.56 4.03 5.86
CA ARG A 35 2.76 3.67 5.08
C ARG A 35 3.90 3.16 5.95
N ASN A 36 4.10 3.74 7.14
CA ASN A 36 5.12 3.30 8.09
C ASN A 36 4.92 1.85 8.58
N HIS A 37 3.71 1.31 8.50
CA HIS A 37 3.39 -0.06 8.87
C HIS A 37 3.33 -1.03 7.69
N LEU A 38 3.51 -0.53 6.46
CA LEU A 38 3.50 -1.38 5.27
C LEU A 38 4.88 -1.96 5.00
N PRO A 39 4.95 -3.23 4.60
CA PRO A 39 6.22 -3.87 4.29
C PRO A 39 6.88 -3.15 3.12
N PHE A 40 8.19 -2.94 3.24
CA PHE A 40 9.06 -2.37 2.21
C PHE A 40 8.78 -0.91 1.80
N VAL A 41 7.76 -0.25 2.34
CA VAL A 41 7.48 1.18 2.03
C VAL A 41 8.48 2.10 2.74
N HIS A 42 9.02 1.64 3.88
CA HIS A 42 10.17 2.23 4.55
C HIS A 42 11.26 1.16 4.61
N GLY A 43 12.45 1.49 4.09
CA GLY A 43 13.63 0.68 4.36
C GLY A 43 13.81 0.64 5.88
N ASN A 44 13.56 -0.52 6.48
CA ASN A 44 13.86 -0.82 7.86
C ASN A 44 15.38 -0.90 8.13
N ASP A 45 16.20 -0.70 7.10
CA ASP A 45 17.64 -0.66 7.21
C ASP A 45 18.09 0.81 7.24
N SER A 46 18.67 1.23 8.36
CA SER A 46 19.37 2.52 8.50
C SER A 46 20.53 2.72 7.50
N LEU A 47 20.81 1.72 6.65
CA LEU A 47 21.81 1.72 5.58
C LEU A 47 21.21 1.84 4.16
N SER A 48 19.88 1.76 4.00
CA SER A 48 19.24 1.92 2.70
C SER A 48 18.43 3.21 2.67
N HIS A 49 19.12 4.33 2.48
CA HIS A 49 18.54 5.59 2.01
C HIS A 49 18.02 5.48 0.56
N ARG A 50 17.76 4.26 0.05
CA ARG A 50 17.12 4.06 -1.25
C ARG A 50 15.62 4.25 -1.08
N SER A 51 15.20 5.49 -1.30
CA SER A 51 13.89 5.86 -1.83
C SER A 51 12.72 5.06 -1.25
N ALA A 52 12.19 5.50 -0.10
CA ALA A 52 10.86 5.11 0.35
C ALA A 52 9.90 5.16 -0.87
N LEU A 53 9.29 4.02 -1.21
CA LEU A 53 8.40 3.98 -2.37
C LEU A 53 7.27 4.97 -2.15
N LYS A 54 7.22 5.99 -3.00
CA LYS A 54 6.05 6.85 -3.10
C LYS A 54 4.92 6.08 -3.79
N LEU A 55 4.27 5.20 -3.04
CA LEU A 55 3.02 4.58 -3.45
C LEU A 55 1.93 5.66 -3.53
N SER A 56 1.15 5.63 -4.60
CA SER A 56 -0.07 6.43 -4.68
C SER A 56 -1.05 6.06 -3.56
N LYS A 57 -2.07 6.90 -3.34
CA LYS A 57 -3.07 6.64 -2.29
C LYS A 57 -3.77 5.29 -2.48
N ILE A 58 -4.14 4.95 -3.72
CA ILE A 58 -4.80 3.69 -4.04
C ILE A 58 -3.87 2.49 -3.87
N GLU A 59 -2.61 2.61 -4.27
CA GLU A 59 -1.62 1.54 -4.08
C GLU A 59 -1.31 1.31 -2.61
N THR A 60 -1.23 2.38 -1.82
CA THR A 60 -1.04 2.29 -0.36
C THR A 60 -2.18 1.50 0.29
N LEU A 61 -3.43 1.82 -0.06
CA LEU A 61 -4.60 1.12 0.47
C LEU A 61 -4.68 -0.33 -0.03
N ARG A 62 -4.34 -0.59 -1.29
CA ARG A 62 -4.27 -1.96 -1.84
C ARG A 62 -3.21 -2.78 -1.12
N LEU A 63 -2.00 -2.26 -0.96
CA LEU A 63 -0.92 -2.96 -0.25
C LEU A 63 -1.29 -3.25 1.20
N ALA A 64 -1.87 -2.27 1.91
CA ALA A 64 -2.33 -2.44 3.28
C ALA A 64 -3.32 -3.61 3.41
N ARG A 65 -4.32 -3.64 2.54
CA ARG A 65 -5.31 -4.72 2.51
C ARG A 65 -4.65 -6.07 2.21
N ASN A 66 -3.81 -6.13 1.18
CA ASN A 66 -3.13 -7.35 0.78
C ASN A 66 -2.22 -7.87 1.91
N TYR A 67 -1.58 -6.97 2.65
CA TYR A 67 -0.75 -7.32 3.80
C TYR A 67 -1.58 -7.90 4.95
N LEU A 68 -2.75 -7.34 5.25
CA LEU A 68 -3.66 -7.94 6.24
C LEU A 68 -4.08 -9.36 5.85
N ILE A 69 -4.43 -9.58 4.57
CA ILE A 69 -4.75 -10.91 4.04
C ILE A 69 -3.56 -11.86 4.20
N LEU A 70 -2.37 -11.43 3.83
CA LEU A 70 -1.17 -12.23 3.98
C LEU A 70 -0.95 -12.66 5.44
N LEU A 71 -0.99 -11.71 6.38
CA LEU A 71 -0.81 -12.00 7.81
C LEU A 71 -1.88 -12.95 8.33
N THR A 72 -3.14 -12.78 7.90
CA THR A 72 -4.24 -13.67 8.25
C THR A 72 -3.99 -15.08 7.73
N GLU A 73 -3.55 -15.20 6.48
CA GLU A 73 -3.25 -16.49 5.87
C GLU A 73 -2.05 -17.18 6.52
N ILE A 74 -1.01 -16.44 6.93
CA ILE A 74 0.14 -16.95 7.68
C ILE A 74 -0.29 -17.50 9.04
N LEU A 75 -1.13 -16.76 9.78
CA LEU A 75 -1.56 -17.15 11.12
C LEU A 75 -2.50 -18.37 11.14
N HIS A 76 -3.36 -18.51 10.13
CA HIS A 76 -4.44 -19.50 10.15
C HIS A 76 -4.22 -20.72 9.24
N ASN A 77 -3.24 -20.71 8.34
CA ASN A 77 -3.00 -21.85 7.45
C ASN A 77 -1.61 -22.46 7.67
N THR A 78 -1.60 -23.76 7.95
CA THR A 78 -0.38 -24.59 8.04
C THR A 78 0.41 -24.69 6.72
N ARG A 79 -0.01 -23.99 5.66
CA ARG A 79 0.68 -23.98 4.35
C ARG A 79 1.99 -23.20 4.39
N PHE A 80 2.06 -22.14 5.20
CA PHE A 80 3.29 -21.37 5.42
C PHE A 80 4.25 -22.04 6.41
N ASP A 81 3.82 -23.14 7.05
CA ASP A 81 4.57 -23.86 8.09
C ASP A 81 5.29 -25.10 7.53
N ARG A 82 5.08 -25.45 6.24
CA ARG A 82 5.47 -26.74 5.64
C ARG A 82 6.42 -26.67 4.44
N SER A 83 6.94 -25.50 4.06
CA SER A 83 7.80 -25.38 2.86
C SER A 83 9.15 -24.73 3.19
N PRO A 84 10.30 -25.43 3.01
CA PRO A 84 11.60 -24.82 3.26
C PRO A 84 12.05 -23.87 2.14
N PHE A 85 11.47 -23.95 0.93
CA PHE A 85 11.87 -23.15 -0.22
C PHE A 85 10.70 -22.96 -1.21
N ASN A 86 9.89 -21.91 -1.04
CA ASN A 86 9.08 -21.22 -2.09
C ASN A 86 8.06 -20.18 -1.58
N ASP A 87 7.99 -19.90 -0.27
CA ASP A 87 6.95 -19.01 0.27
C ASP A 87 7.12 -17.53 -0.14
N TYR A 88 8.34 -17.14 -0.50
CA TYR A 88 8.68 -15.80 -0.96
C TYR A 88 7.95 -15.38 -2.24
N ASP A 89 7.81 -16.28 -3.22
CA ASP A 89 7.07 -16.00 -4.46
C ASP A 89 5.56 -15.85 -4.19
N LEU A 90 5.02 -16.66 -3.28
CA LEU A 90 3.61 -16.60 -2.89
C LEU A 90 3.32 -15.30 -2.12
N ILE A 91 4.17 -14.96 -1.16
CA ILE A 91 4.12 -13.69 -0.41
C ILE A 91 4.17 -12.50 -1.38
N GLY A 92 5.13 -12.51 -2.30
CA GLY A 92 5.28 -11.46 -3.31
C GLY A 92 4.03 -11.31 -4.19
N GLN A 93 3.47 -12.43 -4.66
CA GLN A 93 2.23 -12.42 -5.47
C GLN A 93 1.01 -11.93 -4.68
N ILE A 94 0.89 -12.27 -3.39
CA ILE A 94 -0.21 -11.80 -2.53
C ILE A 94 -0.08 -10.29 -2.32
N LEU A 95 1.09 -9.81 -1.89
CA LEU A 95 1.31 -8.39 -1.62
C LEU A 95 1.08 -7.53 -2.86
N ALA A 96 1.54 -8.02 -4.01
CA ALA A 96 1.50 -7.29 -5.27
C ALA A 96 0.18 -7.50 -6.06
N PHE A 97 -0.78 -8.26 -5.52
CA PHE A 97 -2.04 -8.55 -6.21
C PHE A 97 -2.81 -7.27 -6.58
N GLY A 98 -3.21 -7.16 -7.85
CA GLY A 98 -4.01 -6.05 -8.36
C GLY A 98 -3.22 -4.76 -8.59
N PHE A 99 -1.89 -4.80 -8.58
CA PHE A 99 -1.05 -3.66 -8.96
C PHE A 99 -0.89 -3.57 -10.48
N SER A 100 -0.70 -2.36 -11.01
CA SER A 100 -0.41 -2.17 -12.43
C SER A 100 0.98 -2.70 -12.77
N GLN A 101 1.24 -3.03 -14.04
CA GLN A 101 2.56 -3.49 -14.48
C GLN A 101 3.68 -2.50 -14.10
N GLN A 102 3.45 -1.20 -14.24
CA GLN A 102 4.43 -0.17 -13.88
C GLN A 102 4.72 -0.14 -12.37
N SER A 103 3.67 -0.33 -11.56
CA SER A 103 3.76 -0.39 -10.10
C SER A 103 4.48 -1.65 -9.63
N LEU A 104 4.21 -2.78 -10.29
CA LEU A 104 4.86 -4.06 -10.04
C LEU A 104 6.35 -4.02 -10.35
N ASN A 105 6.76 -3.36 -11.44
CA ASN A 105 8.16 -3.20 -11.79
C ASN A 105 8.93 -2.43 -10.71
N LYS A 106 8.33 -1.36 -10.16
CA LYS A 106 8.92 -0.58 -9.06
C LYS A 106 9.04 -1.41 -7.78
N LEU A 107 8.02 -2.22 -7.46
CA LEU A 107 8.03 -3.08 -6.28
C LEU A 107 9.01 -4.24 -6.40
N SER A 108 9.08 -4.91 -7.56
CA SER A 108 9.97 -6.06 -7.79
C SER A 108 11.44 -5.70 -7.59
N ILE A 109 11.88 -4.53 -8.10
CA ILE A 109 13.25 -4.03 -7.92
C ILE A 109 13.59 -3.84 -6.42
N MET A 110 12.62 -3.38 -5.63
CA MET A 110 12.86 -3.03 -4.23
C MET A 110 12.75 -4.23 -3.28
N MET A 111 11.81 -5.14 -3.53
CA MET A 111 11.60 -6.30 -2.67
C MET A 111 12.59 -7.44 -2.94
N ASN A 112 13.48 -7.29 -3.94
CA ASN A 112 14.45 -8.31 -4.34
C ASN A 112 13.83 -9.70 -4.61
N PHE A 113 12.54 -9.74 -5.00
CA PHE A 113 11.85 -10.97 -5.38
C PHE A 113 12.12 -11.32 -6.86
N THR A 114 11.84 -12.59 -7.19
CA THR A 114 11.87 -13.22 -8.52
C THR A 114 11.40 -12.31 -9.67
N PRO A 115 11.95 -12.50 -10.90
CA PRO A 115 11.72 -11.60 -12.01
C PRO A 115 10.24 -11.50 -12.39
N PHE A 116 9.78 -10.25 -12.63
CA PHE A 116 8.57 -9.77 -13.32
C PHE A 116 7.52 -10.79 -13.85
N LYS A 117 7.97 -11.87 -14.50
CA LYS A 117 7.16 -12.89 -15.15
C LYS A 117 6.25 -13.70 -14.19
N GLN A 118 6.60 -13.85 -12.91
CA GLN A 118 5.79 -14.64 -11.96
C GLN A 118 4.74 -13.84 -11.19
N ILE A 119 4.88 -12.51 -11.11
CA ILE A 119 3.97 -11.65 -10.31
C ILE A 119 2.77 -11.14 -11.14
N GLN A 120 2.95 -10.97 -12.45
CA GLN A 120 1.89 -10.47 -13.35
C GLN A 120 0.70 -11.42 -13.48
N ARG A 121 0.92 -12.73 -13.27
CA ARG A 121 -0.12 -13.75 -13.27
C ARG A 121 -0.19 -14.39 -11.90
N PRO A 122 -1.07 -13.91 -11.00
CA PRO A 122 -1.21 -14.52 -9.69
C PRO A 122 -1.58 -16.00 -9.86
N SER A 123 -0.86 -16.86 -9.15
CA SER A 123 -1.09 -18.30 -9.13
C SER A 123 -2.53 -18.62 -8.73
N LEU A 124 -2.98 -19.84 -9.05
CA LEU A 124 -4.33 -20.28 -8.70
C LEU A 124 -4.59 -20.20 -7.19
N ILE A 125 -3.55 -20.40 -6.37
CA ILE A 125 -3.63 -20.28 -4.92
C ILE A 125 -3.95 -18.84 -4.52
N VAL A 126 -3.21 -17.86 -5.04
CA VAL A 126 -3.43 -16.43 -4.76
C VAL A 126 -4.82 -16.01 -5.21
N ARG A 127 -5.25 -16.43 -6.40
CA ARG A 127 -6.63 -16.14 -6.88
C ARG A 127 -7.68 -16.69 -5.92
N LYS A 128 -7.54 -17.94 -5.46
CA LYS A 128 -8.46 -18.55 -4.49
C LYS A 128 -8.48 -17.81 -3.15
N ILE A 129 -7.32 -17.36 -2.67
CA ILE A 129 -7.22 -16.54 -1.45
C ILE A 129 -8.03 -15.26 -1.64
N PHE A 130 -7.84 -14.50 -2.71
CA PHE A 130 -8.52 -13.23 -2.88
C PHE A 130 -10.04 -13.39 -3.09
N ILE A 131 -10.47 -14.45 -3.78
CA ILE A 131 -11.88 -14.85 -3.87
C ILE A 131 -12.47 -15.16 -2.49
N LYS A 132 -11.74 -15.88 -1.62
CA LYS A 132 -12.17 -16.17 -0.23
C LYS A 132 -12.43 -14.88 0.57
N TYR A 133 -11.69 -13.81 0.30
CA TYR A 133 -11.89 -12.49 0.92
C TYR A 133 -12.83 -11.58 0.09
N ASN A 134 -13.68 -12.15 -0.78
CA ASN A 134 -14.68 -11.48 -1.61
C ASN A 134 -14.13 -10.45 -2.62
N LEU A 135 -12.93 -10.67 -3.15
CA LEU A 135 -12.18 -9.67 -3.92
C LEU A 135 -11.46 -10.21 -5.17
#